data_AF-A0A9X4R223-F1
#
_entry.id   AF-A0A9X4R223-F1
#
_cell.length_a   1.000
_cell.length_b   1.000
_cell.length_c   1.000
_cell.angle_alpha   90.00
_cell.angle_beta   90.00
_cell.angle_gamma   90.00
#
_symmetry.space_group_name_H-M   'P 1'
#
loop_
_entity.id
_entity.type
_entity.pdbx_description
1 polymer ?
#
loop_
_entity_poly.entity_id
_entity_poly.type
_entity_poly.pdbx_seq_one_letter_code
_entity_poly.pdbx_strand_id
1 'polypeptide(L)'
;MDFGNQIKTIRKERQLTQEQLSKQLNVSRQTVSAWENNRYLPDIEMIVHIAKTFHLSLDDLILGDDIIKDKLVNDGKSIKRIRLSIVSMILLLIGITCAILFLVIPSYVLQDGILHEPWFLVPLGLYTLIGGLIVGLINLILIFMSHYKHSRC
;
A
#
# COMPACT_ATOMS: atom_id res chain seq x y z
N MET A 1 -3.71 -12.19 -13.56
CA MET A 1 -2.99 -13.40 -14.04
C MET A 1 -3.93 -14.58 -13.88
N ASP A 2 -3.73 -15.63 -14.66
CA ASP A 2 -4.55 -16.86 -14.64
C ASP A 2 -3.67 -18.04 -14.19
N PHE A 3 -4.26 -19.06 -13.58
CA PHE A 3 -3.58 -20.24 -13.03
C PHE A 3 -2.61 -20.88 -14.03
N GLY A 4 -2.99 -20.97 -15.32
CA GLY A 4 -2.13 -21.52 -16.35
C GLY A 4 -0.83 -20.75 -16.57
N ASN A 5 -0.88 -19.42 -16.46
CA ASN A 5 0.32 -18.60 -16.52
C ASN A 5 1.22 -18.84 -15.30
N GLN A 6 0.63 -19.03 -14.12
CA GLN A 6 1.40 -19.31 -12.90
C GLN A 6 2.11 -20.67 -12.95
N ILE A 7 1.43 -21.72 -13.41
CA ILE A 7 2.05 -23.03 -13.66
C ILE A 7 3.22 -22.92 -14.64
N LYS A 8 3.04 -22.14 -15.72
CA LYS A 8 4.08 -21.92 -16.72
C LYS A 8 5.28 -21.18 -16.14
N THR A 9 5.05 -20.21 -15.26
CA THR A 9 6.11 -19.48 -14.53
C THR A 9 6.89 -20.42 -13.63
N ILE A 10 6.20 -21.17 -12.75
CA ILE A 10 6.82 -22.15 -11.84
C ILE A 10 7.66 -23.16 -12.63
N ARG A 11 7.13 -23.65 -13.76
CA ARG A 11 7.86 -24.58 -14.63
C ARG A 11 9.16 -23.97 -15.16
N LYS A 12 9.10 -22.73 -15.64
CA LYS A 12 10.26 -22.02 -16.20
C LYS A 12 11.30 -21.68 -15.14
N GLU A 13 10.88 -21.22 -13.95
CA GLU A 13 11.78 -20.94 -12.83
C GLU A 13 12.56 -22.17 -12.39
N ARG A 14 11.93 -23.35 -12.46
CA ARG A 14 12.55 -24.64 -12.16
C ARG A 14 13.23 -25.30 -13.36
N GLN A 15 13.28 -24.61 -14.51
CA GLN A 15 13.92 -25.07 -15.74
C GLN A 15 13.39 -26.42 -16.26
N LEU A 16 12.11 -26.71 -16.01
CA LEU A 16 11.47 -27.94 -16.43
C LEU A 16 10.86 -27.82 -17.83
N THR A 17 10.91 -28.89 -18.62
CA THR A 17 10.07 -29.03 -19.80
C THR A 17 8.64 -29.42 -19.40
N GLN A 18 7.66 -29.22 -20.29
CA GLN A 18 6.28 -29.65 -20.01
C GLN A 18 6.19 -31.16 -19.74
N GLU A 19 7.06 -31.94 -20.36
CA GLU A 19 7.12 -33.39 -20.15
C GLU A 19 7.76 -33.77 -18.81
N GLN A 20 8.78 -33.04 -18.37
CA GLN A 20 9.35 -33.25 -17.04
C GLN A 20 8.37 -32.87 -15.94
N LEU A 21 7.65 -31.75 -16.12
CA LEU A 21 6.59 -31.33 -15.19
C LEU A 21 5.46 -32.36 -15.13
N SER A 22 5.04 -32.88 -16.29
CA SER A 22 3.96 -33.89 -16.33
C SER A 22 4.36 -35.18 -15.63
N LYS A 23 5.64 -35.61 -15.76
CA LYS A 23 6.19 -36.76 -15.04
C LYS A 23 6.22 -36.53 -13.52
N GLN A 24 6.59 -35.35 -13.05
CA GLN A 24 6.60 -35.04 -11.60
C GLN A 24 5.20 -35.02 -10.99
N LEU A 25 4.19 -34.57 -11.76
CA LEU A 25 2.81 -34.48 -11.30
C LEU A 25 1.97 -35.72 -11.62
N ASN A 26 2.57 -36.76 -12.20
CA ASN A 26 1.89 -37.98 -12.67
C ASN A 26 0.68 -37.71 -13.58
N VAL A 27 0.82 -36.76 -14.50
CA VAL A 27 -0.20 -36.42 -15.51
C VAL A 27 0.37 -36.50 -16.92
N SER A 28 -0.51 -36.42 -17.93
CA SER A 28 -0.07 -36.38 -19.32
C SER A 28 0.56 -35.01 -19.66
N ARG A 29 1.49 -35.00 -20.63
CA ARG A 29 2.06 -33.75 -21.16
C ARG A 29 0.96 -32.83 -21.72
N GLN A 30 -0.07 -33.42 -22.34
CA GLN A 30 -1.23 -32.71 -22.89
C GLN A 30 -2.00 -32.00 -21.79
N THR A 31 -2.10 -32.60 -20.60
CA THR A 31 -2.75 -32.01 -19.43
C THR A 31 -2.02 -30.75 -18.97
N VAL A 32 -0.70 -30.82 -18.80
CA VAL A 32 0.13 -29.65 -18.48
C VAL A 32 0.01 -28.57 -19.55
N SER A 33 0.05 -28.95 -20.83
CA SER A 33 -0.16 -28.01 -21.93
C SER A 33 -1.55 -27.36 -21.91
N ALA A 34 -2.58 -28.10 -21.55
CA ALA A 34 -3.94 -27.57 -21.46
C ALA A 34 -4.07 -26.57 -20.30
N TRP A 35 -3.47 -26.87 -19.14
CA TRP A 35 -3.40 -25.94 -18.02
C TRP A 35 -2.65 -24.66 -18.39
N GLU A 36 -1.44 -24.76 -18.96
CA GLU A 36 -0.64 -23.59 -19.34
C GLU A 36 -1.27 -22.70 -20.41
N ASN A 37 -2.25 -23.22 -21.16
CA ASN A 37 -3.00 -22.50 -22.18
C ASN A 37 -4.45 -22.20 -21.74
N ASN A 38 -4.76 -22.33 -20.45
CA ASN A 38 -6.07 -22.04 -19.84
C ASN A 38 -7.25 -22.77 -20.52
N ARG A 39 -7.04 -23.97 -21.08
CA ARG A 39 -8.11 -24.74 -21.74
C ARG A 39 -9.04 -25.40 -20.73
N TYR A 40 -8.53 -25.79 -19.57
CA TYR A 40 -9.30 -26.21 -18.40
C TYR A 40 -8.43 -26.09 -17.15
N LEU A 41 -9.05 -25.99 -15.98
CA LEU A 41 -8.35 -25.99 -14.70
C LEU A 41 -8.17 -27.43 -14.16
N PRO A 42 -7.10 -27.71 -13.41
CA PRO A 42 -7.07 -28.90 -12.57
C PRO A 42 -8.14 -28.86 -11.48
N ASP A 43 -8.48 -30.02 -10.95
CA ASP A 43 -9.30 -30.10 -9.75
C ASP A 43 -8.54 -29.63 -8.50
N ILE A 44 -9.28 -29.44 -7.41
CA ILE A 44 -8.72 -28.96 -6.14
C ILE A 44 -7.66 -29.93 -5.60
N GLU A 45 -7.85 -31.23 -5.77
CA GLU A 45 -6.88 -32.24 -5.32
C GLU A 45 -5.55 -32.10 -6.04
N MET A 46 -5.57 -31.91 -7.36
CA MET A 46 -4.38 -31.68 -8.17
C MET A 46 -3.73 -30.32 -7.84
N ILE A 47 -4.52 -29.28 -7.58
CA ILE A 47 -3.97 -27.98 -7.13
C ILE A 47 -3.21 -28.15 -5.80
N VAL A 48 -3.78 -28.88 -4.84
CA VAL A 48 -3.12 -29.19 -3.56
C VAL A 48 -1.88 -30.06 -3.77
N HIS A 49 -1.94 -31.01 -4.71
CA HIS A 49 -0.80 -31.85 -5.05
C HIS A 49 0.35 -31.02 -5.63
N ILE A 50 0.07 -30.12 -6.57
CA ILE A 50 1.05 -29.19 -7.16
C ILE A 50 1.68 -28.31 -6.07
N ALA A 51 0.88 -27.72 -5.19
CA ALA A 51 1.36 -26.89 -4.10
C ALA A 51 2.34 -27.64 -3.17
N LYS A 52 2.02 -28.90 -2.82
CA LYS A 52 2.88 -29.76 -2.02
C LYS A 52 4.17 -30.14 -2.75
N THR A 53 4.08 -30.54 -4.02
CA THR A 53 5.22 -30.96 -4.85
C THR A 53 6.25 -29.84 -5.02
N PHE A 54 5.78 -28.60 -5.12
CA PHE A 54 6.66 -27.44 -5.29
C PHE A 54 6.90 -26.63 -4.02
N HIS A 55 6.37 -27.05 -2.87
CA HIS A 55 6.47 -26.32 -1.60
C HIS A 55 6.01 -24.86 -1.69
N LEU A 56 4.87 -24.64 -2.37
CA LEU A 56 4.23 -23.34 -2.53
C LEU A 56 2.98 -23.24 -1.65
N SER A 57 2.61 -22.02 -1.23
CA SER A 57 1.29 -21.82 -0.64
C SER A 57 0.22 -21.90 -1.74
N LEU A 58 -1.02 -22.26 -1.35
CA LEU A 58 -2.15 -22.25 -2.30
C LEU A 58 -2.40 -20.85 -2.86
N ASP A 59 -2.19 -19.83 -2.03
CA ASP A 59 -2.31 -18.44 -2.43
C ASP A 59 -1.28 -18.09 -3.52
N ASP A 60 -0.01 -18.51 -3.37
CA ASP A 60 1.03 -18.26 -4.38
C ASP A 60 0.76 -19.00 -5.70
N LEU A 61 0.14 -20.18 -5.62
CA LEU A 61 -0.20 -20.99 -6.79
C LEU A 61 -1.42 -20.43 -7.55
N ILE A 62 -2.38 -19.84 -6.85
CA ILE A 62 -3.65 -19.39 -7.43
C ILE A 62 -3.62 -17.90 -7.78
N LEU A 63 -3.13 -17.06 -6.86
CA LEU A 63 -3.09 -15.60 -7.03
C LEU A 63 -1.82 -15.15 -7.76
N GLY A 64 -0.72 -15.91 -7.63
CA GLY A 64 0.57 -15.53 -8.16
C GLY A 64 1.29 -14.49 -7.30
N ASP A 65 2.61 -14.61 -7.29
CA ASP A 65 3.52 -13.83 -6.43
C ASP A 65 3.38 -12.32 -6.65
N ASP A 66 3.08 -11.89 -7.87
CA ASP A 66 2.93 -10.48 -8.24
C ASP A 66 1.64 -9.87 -7.68
N ILE A 67 0.53 -10.61 -7.66
CA ILE A 67 -0.75 -10.08 -7.13
C ILE A 67 -0.68 -9.95 -5.61
N ILE A 68 -0.04 -10.89 -4.94
CA ILE A 68 0.17 -10.84 -3.48
C ILE A 68 1.11 -9.68 -3.14
N LYS A 69 2.24 -9.53 -3.85
CA LYS A 69 3.15 -8.39 -3.68
C LYS A 69 2.45 -7.05 -3.93
N ASP A 70 1.65 -6.95 -4.99
CA ASP A 70 0.89 -5.73 -5.30
C ASP A 70 -0.13 -5.39 -4.21
N LYS A 71 -0.85 -6.38 -3.68
CA LYS A 71 -1.76 -6.18 -2.54
C LYS A 71 -1.01 -5.69 -1.30
N LEU A 72 0.07 -6.35 -0.92
CA LEU A 72 0.87 -5.97 0.24
C LEU A 72 1.46 -4.55 0.10
N VAL A 73 1.95 -4.21 -1.10
CA VAL A 73 2.47 -2.87 -1.41
C VAL A 73 1.35 -1.83 -1.37
N ASN A 74 0.16 -2.13 -1.90
CA ASN A 74 -0.98 -1.22 -1.90
C ASN A 74 -1.59 -1.03 -0.50
N ASP A 75 -1.60 -2.07 0.32
CA ASP A 75 -2.00 -2.01 1.73
C ASP A 75 -1.02 -1.14 2.53
N GLY A 76 0.28 -1.34 2.33
CA GLY A 76 1.33 -0.49 2.92
C GLY A 76 1.21 0.97 2.51
N LYS A 77 0.92 1.25 1.23
CA LYS A 77 0.64 2.62 0.74
C LYS A 77 -0.59 3.22 1.40
N SER A 78 -1.65 2.44 1.61
CA SER A 78 -2.90 2.90 2.22
C SER A 78 -2.72 3.26 3.70
N ILE A 79 -2.00 2.44 4.46
CA ILE A 79 -1.63 2.74 5.84
C ILE A 79 -0.77 4.01 5.92
N LYS A 80 0.19 4.17 5.02
CA LYS A 80 1.03 5.38 4.96
C LYS A 80 0.20 6.64 4.69
N ARG A 81 -0.81 6.57 3.81
CA ARG A 81 -1.74 7.69 3.54
C ARG A 81 -2.59 8.04 4.75
N ILE A 82 -3.10 7.04 5.47
CA ILE A 82 -3.86 7.28 6.72
C ILE A 82 -2.98 7.94 7.77
N ARG A 83 -1.75 7.46 7.97
CA ARG A 83 -0.77 8.08 8.88
C ARG A 83 -0.49 9.54 8.49
N LEU A 84 -0.35 9.82 7.20
CA LEU A 84 -0.11 11.18 6.70
C LEU A 84 -1.30 12.12 6.97
N SER A 85 -2.54 11.63 6.81
CA SER A 85 -3.76 12.38 7.20
C SER A 85 -3.78 12.71 8.69
N ILE A 86 -3.44 11.73 9.55
CA ILE A 86 -3.41 11.93 11.00
C ILE A 86 -2.38 13.02 11.38
N VAL A 87 -1.18 12.97 10.79
CA VAL A 87 -0.14 13.99 11.03
C VAL A 87 -0.60 15.38 10.61
N SER A 88 -1.23 15.50 9.43
CA SER A 88 -1.80 16.78 8.97
C SER A 88 -2.85 17.31 9.94
N MET A 89 -3.77 16.47 10.41
CA MET A 89 -4.81 16.86 11.36
C MET A 89 -4.22 17.34 12.69
N ILE A 90 -3.21 16.65 13.22
CA ILE A 90 -2.53 17.05 14.46
C ILE A 90 -1.85 18.41 14.30
N LEU A 91 -1.14 18.64 13.18
CA LEU A 91 -0.48 19.93 12.91
C LEU A 91 -1.48 21.09 12.86
N LEU A 92 -2.64 20.88 12.23
CA LEU A 92 -3.70 21.88 12.17
C LEU A 92 -4.27 22.17 13.57
N LEU A 93 -4.53 21.13 14.37
CA LEU A 93 -5.02 21.29 15.75
C LEU A 93 -4.02 22.04 16.64
N ILE A 94 -2.72 21.76 16.52
CA ILE A 94 -1.66 22.47 17.24
C ILE A 94 -1.69 23.96 16.85
N GLY A 95 -1.75 24.26 15.56
CA GLY A 95 -1.78 25.63 15.07
C GLY A 95 -3.01 26.41 15.55
N ILE A 96 -4.19 25.78 15.54
CA ILE A 96 -5.43 26.36 16.09
C ILE A 96 -5.27 26.60 17.60
N THR A 97 -4.69 25.64 18.32
CA THR A 97 -4.46 25.76 19.77
C THR A 97 -3.51 26.92 20.09
N CYS A 98 -2.42 27.08 19.33
CA CYS A 98 -1.51 28.21 19.47
C CYS A 98 -2.21 29.56 19.21
N ALA A 99 -3.11 29.63 18.22
CA ALA A 99 -3.89 30.82 17.94
C ALA A 99 -4.85 31.16 19.09
N ILE A 100 -5.53 30.16 19.67
CA ILE A 100 -6.40 30.36 20.84
C ILE A 100 -5.58 30.82 22.05
N LEU A 101 -4.42 30.19 22.31
CA LEU A 101 -3.54 30.59 23.40
C LEU A 101 -3.07 32.05 23.27
N PHE A 102 -2.76 32.49 22.05
CA PHE A 102 -2.41 33.89 21.79
C PHE A 102 -3.55 34.86 22.15
N LEU A 103 -4.82 34.45 21.97
CA LEU A 103 -5.98 35.28 22.33
C LEU A 103 -6.29 35.29 23.84
N VAL A 104 -5.95 34.20 24.54
CA VAL A 104 -6.27 34.03 25.97
C VAL A 104 -5.19 34.64 26.86
N ILE A 105 -3.93 34.62 26.44
CA ILE A 105 -2.82 35.18 27.22
C ILE A 105 -2.93 36.72 27.20
N PRO A 106 -3.21 37.37 28.34
CA PRO A 106 -3.28 38.82 28.41
C PRO A 106 -1.88 39.41 28.30
N SER A 107 -1.82 40.61 27.74
CA SER A 107 -0.60 41.40 27.72
C SER A 107 -0.30 41.94 29.12
N TYR A 108 0.98 41.96 29.49
CA TYR A 108 1.41 42.45 30.80
C TYR A 108 2.58 43.41 30.66
N VAL A 109 2.63 44.39 31.56
CA VAL A 109 3.69 45.41 31.61
C VAL A 109 4.54 45.13 32.84
N LEU A 110 5.84 44.90 32.64
CA LEU A 110 6.79 44.75 33.75
C LEU A 110 7.15 46.11 34.35
N GLN A 111 7.82 46.10 35.50
CA GLN A 111 8.21 47.30 36.23
C GLN A 111 9.21 48.20 35.47
N ASP A 112 9.78 47.68 34.38
CA ASP A 112 10.61 48.39 33.40
C ASP A 112 9.80 49.18 32.34
N GLY A 113 8.46 49.07 32.37
CA GLY A 113 7.55 49.74 31.44
C GLY A 113 7.43 49.06 30.08
N ILE A 114 8.03 47.89 29.89
CA ILE A 114 8.00 47.15 28.63
C ILE A 114 6.76 46.26 28.59
N LEU A 115 6.01 46.33 27.48
CA LEU A 115 4.87 45.45 27.21
C LEU A 115 5.37 44.08 26.71
N HIS A 116 5.03 43.02 27.44
CA HIS A 116 5.32 41.65 27.06
C HIS A 116 4.09 41.00 26.42
N GLU A 117 4.30 40.57 25.18
CA GLU A 117 3.31 39.91 24.33
C GLU A 117 3.88 38.56 23.85
N PRO A 118 3.07 37.50 23.75
CA PRO A 118 3.53 36.17 23.36
C PRO A 118 3.70 36.05 21.83
N TRP A 119 4.43 36.98 21.21
CA TRP A 119 4.63 37.06 19.76
C TRP A 119 5.22 35.79 19.15
N PHE A 120 5.93 34.97 19.92
CA PHE A 120 6.47 33.69 19.45
C PHE A 120 5.39 32.66 19.07
N LEU A 121 4.16 32.77 19.58
CA LEU A 121 3.05 31.87 19.27
C LEU A 121 2.52 32.08 17.85
N VAL A 122 2.59 33.30 17.31
CA VAL A 122 2.09 33.66 15.99
C VAL A 122 2.86 32.96 14.86
N PRO A 123 4.20 33.09 14.73
CA PRO A 123 4.94 32.39 13.69
C PRO A 123 4.87 30.88 13.89
N LEU A 124 4.92 30.38 15.14
CA LEU A 124 4.80 28.95 15.44
C LEU A 124 3.45 28.37 14.98
N GLY A 125 2.35 29.07 15.26
CA GLY A 125 1.01 28.71 14.80
C GLY A 125 0.88 28.72 13.28
N LEU A 126 1.45 29.73 12.62
CA LEU A 126 1.44 29.82 11.15
C LEU A 126 2.25 28.69 10.50
N TYR A 127 3.45 28.40 10.99
CA TYR A 127 4.29 27.32 10.44
C TYR A 127 3.61 25.96 10.56
N THR A 128 2.95 25.69 11.70
CA THR A 128 2.24 24.41 11.90
C THR A 128 0.98 24.31 11.04
N LEU A 129 0.21 25.40 10.89
CA LEU A 129 -0.95 25.45 9.98
C LEU A 129 -0.55 25.24 8.52
N ILE A 130 0.45 25.99 8.04
CA ILE A 130 0.95 25.88 6.66
C ILE A 130 1.49 24.47 6.41
N GLY A 131 2.27 23.93 7.34
CA GLY A 131 2.79 22.56 7.26
C GLY A 131 1.65 21.52 7.20
N GLY A 132 0.64 21.65 8.05
CA GLY A 132 -0.55 20.80 8.04
C GLY A 132 -1.30 20.83 6.72
N LEU A 133 -1.53 22.03 6.15
CA LEU A 133 -2.18 22.21 4.85
C LEU A 133 -1.38 21.61 3.71
N ILE A 134 -0.05 21.83 3.67
CA ILE A 134 0.82 21.26 2.64
C ILE A 134 0.78 19.73 2.66
N VAL A 135 0.93 19.13 3.84
CA VAL A 135 0.88 17.67 4.01
C VAL A 135 -0.49 17.12 3.59
N GLY A 136 -1.57 17.80 3.97
CA GLY A 136 -2.94 17.43 3.58
C GLY A 136 -3.17 17.50 2.06
N LEU A 137 -2.71 18.58 1.41
CA LEU A 137 -2.80 18.77 -0.04
C LEU A 137 -2.01 17.70 -0.81
N ILE A 138 -0.79 17.39 -0.36
CA ILE A 138 0.02 16.31 -0.96
C ILE A 138 -0.74 14.98 -0.86
N ASN A 139 -1.33 14.67 0.30
CA ASN A 139 -2.09 13.44 0.47
C ASN A 139 -3.32 13.39 -0.45
N LEU A 140 -4.04 14.51 -0.59
CA LEU A 140 -5.19 14.65 -1.48
C LEU A 140 -4.78 14.41 -2.94
N ILE A 141 -3.68 15.01 -3.40
CA ILE A 141 -3.14 14.82 -4.75
C ILE A 141 -2.79 13.34 -4.98
N LEU A 142 -2.15 12.68 -4.00
CA LEU A 142 -1.80 11.27 -4.09
C LEU A 142 -3.03 10.36 -4.17
N ILE A 143 -4.10 10.69 -3.43
CA ILE A 143 -5.39 9.97 -3.51
C ILE A 143 -6.02 10.17 -4.90
N PHE A 144 -6.06 11.42 -5.38
CA PHE A 144 -6.63 11.74 -6.69
C PHE A 144 -5.88 11.04 -7.83
N MET A 145 -4.54 11.07 -7.82
CA MET A 145 -3.71 10.33 -8.78
C MET A 145 -3.95 8.82 -8.71
N SER A 146 -4.10 8.27 -7.51
CA SER A 146 -4.41 6.84 -7.32
C SER A 146 -5.77 6.47 -7.93
N HIS A 147 -6.78 7.32 -7.76
CA HIS A 147 -8.11 7.11 -8.33
C HIS A 147 -8.08 7.23 -9.87
N TYR A 148 -7.37 8.24 -10.40
CA TYR A 148 -7.24 8.45 -11.84
C TYR A 148 -6.58 7.27 -12.56
N LYS A 149 -5.54 6.68 -11.94
CA LYS A 149 -4.85 5.51 -12.51
C LYS A 149 -5.77 4.29 -12.60
N HIS A 150 -6.66 4.08 -11.62
CA HIS A 150 -7.56 2.93 -11.61
C HIS A 150 -8.71 3.07 -12.63
N SER A 151 -9.14 4.29 -12.95
CA SER A 151 -10.18 4.56 -13.96
C SER A 151 -9.72 4.43 -15.41
N ARG A 152 -8.43 4.20 -15.68
CA ARG A 152 -7.86 4.04 -17.03
C ARG A 152 -7.41 2.60 -17.36
N CYS A 153 -7.53 1.65 -16.43
CA CYS A 153 -7.28 0.22 -16.67
C CYS A 153 -8.59 -0.52 -16.86
#